data_AF-A0A7W0ZEJ9-F1
#
_entry.id   AF-A0A7W0ZEJ9-F1
#
_cell.length_a   1.000
_cell.length_b   1.000
_cell.length_c   1.000
_cell.angle_alpha   90.00
_cell.angle_beta   90.00
_cell.angle_gamma   90.00
#
_symmetry.space_group_name_H-M   'P 1'
#
loop_
_entity.id
_entity.type
_entity.pdbx_description
1 polymer ?
#
loop_
_entity_poly.entity_id
_entity_poly.type
_entity_poly.pdbx_seq_one_letter_code
_entity_poly.pdbx_strand_id
1 'polypeptide(L)' 'MTVRQSSVLGTDRPVASLDEYIRAGGGRPLALAQRVGGDNVIDEIQASGLRGRGGAGFPTGQKWTTVRSDPCPTK' A
#
# COMPACT_ATOMS: atom_id res chain seq x y z
N MET A 1 -1.69 19.24 15.57
CA MET A 1 -2.33 18.60 14.41
C MET A 1 -1.22 18.12 13.49
N THR A 2 -0.78 16.87 13.64
CA THR A 2 0.33 16.33 12.86
C THR A 2 -0.15 16.06 11.44
N VAL A 3 0.42 16.80 10.48
CA VAL A 3 0.26 16.52 9.05
C VAL A 3 0.76 15.09 8.85
N ARG A 4 -0.14 14.15 8.56
CA ARG A 4 0.23 12.78 8.19
C ARG A 4 1.09 12.90 6.94
N GLN A 5 2.37 12.55 7.07
CA GLN A 5 3.29 12.46 5.95
C GLN A 5 2.67 11.61 4.84
N SER A 6 2.99 11.96 3.60
CA SER A 6 2.60 11.30 2.36
C SER A 6 2.66 9.77 2.51
N SER A 7 1.49 9.13 2.57
CA SER A 7 1.35 7.68 2.76
C SER A 7 1.05 7.03 1.40
N VAL A 8 1.62 5.84 1.14
CA VAL A 8 1.30 5.06 -0.06
C VAL A 8 -0.11 4.45 -0.01
N LEU A 9 -0.78 4.46 1.15
CA LEU A 9 -2.10 3.85 1.36
C LEU A 9 -3.27 4.71 0.89
N GLY A 10 -3.04 5.97 0.52
CA GLY A 10 -4.08 6.86 -0.01
C GLY A 10 -5.20 7.16 1.00
N THR A 11 -6.40 7.42 0.48
CA THR A 11 -7.60 7.73 1.27
C THR A 11 -8.51 6.51 1.39
N ASP A 12 -9.21 6.39 2.51
CA ASP A 12 -10.22 5.36 2.79
C ASP A 12 -11.64 5.74 2.33
N ARG A 13 -11.79 6.93 1.74
CA ARG A 13 -13.09 7.46 1.29
C ARG A 13 -13.50 6.85 -0.06
N PRO A 14 -14.71 6.29 -0.19
CA PRO A 14 -15.26 5.90 -1.48
C PRO A 14 -15.42 7.10 -2.43
N VAL A 15 -15.19 6.88 -3.72
CA VAL A 15 -15.37 7.85 -4.80
C VAL A 15 -16.25 7.23 -5.90
N ALA A 16 -17.10 8.03 -6.54
CA ALA A 16 -18.10 7.54 -7.49
C ALA A 16 -17.75 7.82 -8.96
N SER A 17 -16.67 8.56 -9.23
CA SER A 17 -16.22 8.87 -10.60
C SER A 17 -14.70 9.00 -10.68
N LEU A 18 -14.17 8.86 -11.89
CA LEU A 18 -12.75 9.07 -12.17
C LEU A 18 -12.33 10.52 -11.87
N ASP A 19 -13.14 11.50 -12.25
CA ASP A 19 -12.84 12.91 -11.97
C ASP A 19 -12.75 13.19 -10.47
N GLU A 20 -13.64 12.59 -9.68
CA GLU A 20 -13.58 12.70 -8.23
C GLU A 20 -12.34 12.00 -7.66
N TYR A 21 -11.97 10.83 -8.18
CA TYR A 21 -10.72 10.15 -7.83
C TYR A 21 -9.50 11.05 -8.10
N ILE A 22 -9.41 11.64 -9.30
CA ILE A 22 -8.32 12.54 -9.69
C ILE A 22 -8.29 13.80 -8.82
N ARG A 23 -9.45 14.41 -8.53
CA ARG A 23 -9.54 15.59 -7.65
C ARG A 23 -9.17 15.27 -6.20
N ALA A 24 -9.51 14.09 -5.70
CA ALA A 24 -9.02 13.58 -4.42
C ALA A 24 -7.51 13.24 -4.46
N GLY A 25 -6.90 13.35 -5.65
CA GLY A 25 -5.50 13.16 -5.92
C GLY A 25 -5.11 11.68 -5.99
N GLY A 26 -5.97 10.91 -6.64
CA GLY A 26 -5.67 9.60 -7.18
C GLY A 26 -4.39 9.61 -8.01
N GLY A 27 -3.74 8.45 -8.10
CA GLY A 27 -2.42 8.31 -8.72
C GLY A 27 -1.25 8.83 -7.89
N ARG A 28 -1.43 9.81 -6.97
CA ARG A 28 -0.33 10.29 -6.11
C ARG A 28 0.28 9.19 -5.23
N PRO A 29 -0.50 8.32 -4.54
CA PRO A 29 0.09 7.25 -3.73
C PRO A 29 0.85 6.22 -4.59
N LEU A 30 0.36 5.94 -5.81
CA LEU A 30 1.06 5.07 -6.76
C LEU A 30 2.39 5.69 -7.21
N ALA A 31 2.40 6.98 -7.56
CA ALA A 31 3.62 7.69 -7.93
C ALA A 31 4.63 7.73 -6.76
N LEU A 32 4.15 7.87 -5.53
CA LEU A 32 4.99 7.77 -4.33
C LEU A 32 5.55 6.36 -4.16
N ALA A 33 4.71 5.32 -4.26
CA ALA A 33 5.13 3.91 -4.14
C ALA A 33 6.24 3.55 -5.14
N GLN A 34 6.13 4.02 -6.39
CA GLN A 34 7.17 3.84 -7.40
C GLN A 34 8.48 4.55 -7.04
N ARG A 35 8.42 5.70 -6.38
CA ARG A 35 9.61 6.48 -5.96
C ARG A 35 10.30 5.88 -4.74
N VAL A 36 9.54 5.43 -3.74
CA VAL A 36 10.10 4.88 -2.49
C VAL A 36 10.55 3.43 -2.65
N GLY A 37 10.01 2.69 -3.62
CA GLY A 37 10.41 1.32 -3.92
C GLY A 37 9.73 0.26 -3.03
N GLY A 38 9.89 -1.00 -3.43
CA GLY A 38 9.13 -2.12 -2.87
C GLY A 38 9.34 -2.39 -1.39
N ASP A 39 10.58 -2.25 -0.89
CA ASP A 39 10.89 -2.48 0.53
C ASP A 39 10.16 -1.47 1.43
N ASN A 40 10.26 -0.17 1.11
CA ASN A 40 9.57 0.89 1.84
C ASN A 40 8.04 0.75 1.78
N VAL A 41 7.50 0.27 0.66
CA VAL A 41 6.06 -0.03 0.54
C VAL A 41 5.66 -1.16 1.49
N ILE A 42 6.46 -2.23 1.60
CA ILE A 42 6.19 -3.35 2.50
C ILE A 42 6.25 -2.90 3.95
N ASP A 43 7.24 -2.09 4.32
CA ASP A 43 7.38 -1.53 5.66
C ASP A 43 6.15 -0.70 6.05
N GLU A 44 5.65 0.14 5.14
CA GLU A 44 4.44 0.93 5.40
C GLU A 44 3.18 0.05 5.54
N ILE A 45 3.04 -0.99 4.70
CA ILE A 45 1.95 -1.95 4.81
C ILE A 45 2.02 -2.72 6.14
N GLN A 46 3.21 -3.11 6.57
CA GLN A 46 3.41 -3.78 7.85
C GLN A 46 3.07 -2.85 9.03
N ALA A 47 3.52 -1.61 9.00
CA ALA A 47 3.20 -0.59 10.01
C ALA A 47 1.70 -0.25 10.08
N SER A 48 0.98 -0.35 8.95
CA SER A 48 -0.46 -0.10 8.91
C SER A 48 -1.31 -1.16 9.62
N GLY A 49 -0.75 -2.35 9.86
CA GLY A 49 -1.51 -3.48 10.38
C GLY A 49 -2.54 -4.05 9.41
N LEU A 50 -2.44 -3.76 8.10
CA LEU A 50 -3.37 -4.27 7.09
C LEU A 50 -3.45 -5.80 7.13
N ARG A 51 -4.68 -6.31 7.22
CA ARG A 51 -4.99 -7.74 7.20
C ARG A 51 -5.75 -8.10 5.94
N GLY A 52 -5.53 -9.32 5.44
CA GLY A 52 -6.23 -9.85 4.27
C GLY A 52 -7.75 -9.90 4.50
N ARG A 53 -8.51 -9.24 3.63
CA ARG A 53 -9.97 -9.13 3.71
C ARG A 53 -10.73 -10.34 3.12
N GLY A 54 -10.02 -11.44 2.85
CA GLY A 54 -10.59 -12.68 2.30
C GLY A 54 -11.12 -13.68 3.35
N GLY A 55 -11.24 -13.27 4.62
CA GLY A 55 -11.80 -14.09 5.71
C GLY A 55 -10.76 -14.53 6.75
N ALA A 56 -9.60 -15.05 6.33
CA ALA A 56 -8.58 -15.56 7.26
C ALA A 56 -7.81 -14.46 8.04
N GLY A 57 -7.86 -13.21 7.56
CA GLY A 57 -7.20 -12.10 8.26
C GLY A 57 -5.69 -12.23 8.37
N PHE A 58 -5.00 -12.90 7.45
CA PHE A 58 -3.54 -13.01 7.49
C PHE A 58 -2.89 -11.61 7.32
N PRO A 59 -1.83 -11.24 8.08
CA PRO A 59 -1.18 -9.94 7.94
C PRO A 59 -0.57 -9.74 6.55
N THR A 60 -1.01 -8.71 5.83
CA THR A 60 -0.59 -8.47 4.44
C THR A 60 0.91 -8.18 4.33
N GLY A 61 1.45 -7.36 5.24
CA GLY A 61 2.87 -7.01 5.25
C GLY A 61 3.75 -8.25 5.38
N GLN A 62 3.45 -9.11 6.37
CA GLN A 62 4.17 -10.38 6.56
C GLN A 62 4.14 -11.27 5.32
N LYS A 63 2.98 -11.40 4.66
CA LYS A 63 2.86 -12.17 3.42
C LYS A 63 3.79 -11.64 2.34
N TRP A 64 3.85 -10.32 2.15
CA TRP A 64 4.67 -9.70 1.12
C TRP A 64 6.16 -9.79 1.42
N THR A 65 6.56 -9.64 2.68
CA THR A 65 7.95 -9.85 3.12
C THR A 65 8.42 -11.26 2.78
N THR A 66 7.62 -12.30 3.06
CA THR A 66 8.00 -13.68 2.73
C THR A 66 8.23 -13.89 1.24
N VAL A 67 7.35 -13.36 0.38
CA VAL A 67 7.50 -13.46 -1.08
C VAL A 67 8.71 -12.69 -1.57
N ARG A 68 9.00 -11.51 -1.00
CA ARG A 68 10.15 -10.70 -1.42
C ARG A 68 11.48 -11.30 -1.02
N SER A 69 11.53 -11.98 0.11
CA SER A 69 12.73 -12.65 0.61
C SER A 69 12.93 -14.06 0.02
N ASP A 70 12.00 -14.54 -0.80
CA ASP A 70 12.13 -15.84 -1.45
C ASP A 70 13.28 -15.79 -2.49
N PRO A 71 14.33 -16.61 -2.34
CA PRO A 71 15.47 -16.62 -3.26
C PRO A 71 15.16 -17.27 -4.61
N CYS A 72 13.90 -17.59 -4.91
CA CYS A 72 13.48 -18.39 -6.05
C CYS A 72 14.28 -18.05 -7.32
N PRO A 73 15.07 -19.00 -7.85
CA PRO A 73 16.01 -18.75 -8.94
C PRO A 73 15.34 -18.51 -10.29
N THR A 74 14.02 -18.71 -10.36
CA THR A 74 13.19 -18.45 -11.54
C THR A 74 11.86 -17.85 -11.12
N LYS A 75 11.41 -16.85 -11.87
CA LYS A 75 10.13 -16.16 -11.64
C LYS A 75 8.94 -17.08 -11.88
#